data_AF-A0A5H7QS61-F1
#
_entry.id   AF-A0A5H7QS61-F1
#
_cell.length_a   1.000
_cell.length_b   1.000
_cell.length_c   1.000
_cell.angle_alpha   90.00
_cell.angle_beta   90.00
_cell.angle_gamma   90.00
#
_symmetry.space_group_name_H-M   'P 1'
#
loop_
_entity.id
_entity.type
_entity.pdbx_description
1 polymer ?
#
loop_
_entity_poly.entity_id
_entity_poly.type
_entity_poly.pdbx_seq_one_letter_code
_entity_poly.pdbx_strand_id
1 'polypeptide(L)'
;REVVENIKQMPERNLFMKGVLSWVGGKTDVVKYARAERVAGDSKFNGWKLWNLALEGITSFSTFPLRIWTYIGLAVAGVAFLYGAWMIFDTLAFGNAVRGYPSLLVSILFLGGIQLIGIGVLGEYIGRIYIETKARPKYIIKKVGQIK
;
A
#
# COMPACT_ATOMS: atom_id res chain seq x y z
N ARG A 1 -23.72 -19.44 10.39
CA ARG A 1 -22.76 -19.55 11.51
C ARG A 1 -21.34 -19.81 11.01
N GLU A 2 -21.18 -20.66 9.99
CA GLU A 2 -19.91 -20.97 9.33
C GLU A 2 -19.03 -19.73 9.02
N VAL A 3 -19.57 -18.70 8.33
CA VAL A 3 -18.83 -17.46 8.01
C VAL A 3 -18.18 -16.80 9.24
N VAL A 4 -18.87 -16.80 10.38
CA VAL A 4 -18.36 -16.21 11.62
C VAL A 4 -17.20 -17.03 12.18
N GLU A 5 -17.28 -18.36 12.11
CA GLU A 5 -16.19 -19.23 12.56
C GLU A 5 -14.96 -19.11 11.65
N ASN A 6 -15.16 -18.99 10.33
CA ASN A 6 -14.07 -18.74 9.39
C ASN A 6 -13.36 -17.40 9.69
N ILE A 7 -14.11 -16.32 9.95
CA ILE A 7 -13.55 -15.01 10.32
C ILE A 7 -12.72 -15.11 11.61
N LYS A 8 -13.19 -15.86 12.62
CA LYS A 8 -12.47 -16.02 13.90
C LYS A 8 -11.12 -16.72 13.75
N GLN A 9 -10.95 -17.53 12.71
CA GLN A 9 -9.69 -18.23 12.43
C GLN A 9 -8.68 -17.37 11.68
N MET A 10 -9.09 -16.22 11.13
CA MET A 10 -8.19 -15.34 10.38
C MET A 10 -7.20 -14.66 11.35
N PRO A 11 -5.89 -14.75 11.09
CA PRO A 11 -4.88 -14.14 11.95
C PRO A 11 -4.89 -12.60 11.88
N GLU A 12 -5.46 -12.06 10.80
CA GLU A 12 -5.45 -10.65 10.41
C GLU A 12 -5.75 -9.71 11.59
N ARG A 13 -4.77 -8.86 11.89
CA ARG A 13 -4.88 -7.86 12.94
C ARG A 13 -5.43 -6.54 12.44
N ASN A 14 -4.98 -6.13 11.26
CA ASN A 14 -5.52 -4.95 10.60
C ASN A 14 -6.78 -5.33 9.81
N LEU A 15 -7.95 -5.09 10.41
CA LEU A 15 -9.23 -5.56 9.88
C LEU A 15 -9.84 -4.56 8.90
N PHE A 16 -9.57 -4.73 7.61
CA PHE A 16 -10.36 -4.09 6.57
C PHE A 16 -11.60 -4.95 6.29
N MET A 17 -12.66 -4.73 7.08
CA MET A 17 -13.84 -5.59 7.14
C MET A 17 -14.54 -5.80 5.79
N LYS A 18 -14.50 -4.80 4.90
CA LYS A 18 -15.05 -4.91 3.54
C LYS A 18 -14.33 -6.00 2.73
N GLY A 19 -13.01 -6.09 2.85
CA GLY A 19 -12.19 -7.12 2.21
C GLY A 19 -12.39 -8.49 2.86
N VAL A 20 -12.35 -8.55 4.19
CA VAL A 20 -12.57 -9.79 4.96
C VAL A 20 -13.90 -10.45 4.60
N LEU A 21 -14.99 -9.67 4.60
CA LEU A 21 -16.32 -10.19 4.27
C LEU A 21 -16.42 -10.65 2.81
N SER A 22 -15.69 -10.01 1.88
CA SER A 22 -15.62 -10.46 0.49
C SER A 22 -14.75 -11.71 0.30
N TRP A 23 -13.78 -11.94 1.21
CA TRP A 23 -12.81 -13.03 1.12
C TRP A 23 -13.33 -14.35 1.71
N VAL A 24 -14.04 -14.29 2.85
CA VAL A 24 -14.52 -15.47 3.59
C VAL A 24 -15.60 -16.26 2.81
N GLY A 25 -16.19 -15.63 1.79
CA GLY A 25 -17.21 -16.26 0.96
C GLY A 25 -18.57 -16.42 1.66
N GLY A 26 -19.47 -17.12 0.98
CA GLY A 26 -20.85 -17.36 1.45
C GLY A 26 -21.91 -16.75 0.53
N LYS A 27 -23.17 -17.03 0.83
CA LYS A 27 -24.31 -16.45 0.09
C LYS A 27 -24.54 -15.02 0.59
N THR A 28 -24.37 -14.06 -0.30
CA THR A 28 -24.62 -12.63 -0.03
C THR A 28 -25.86 -12.18 -0.78
N ASP A 29 -26.64 -11.31 -0.16
CA ASP A 29 -27.78 -10.65 -0.80
C ASP A 29 -27.81 -9.19 -0.36
N VAL A 30 -28.32 -8.30 -1.22
CA VAL A 30 -28.30 -6.85 -1.01
C VAL A 30 -29.70 -6.36 -0.72
N VAL A 31 -29.99 -6.13 0.56
CA VAL A 31 -31.26 -5.54 1.00
C VAL A 31 -31.18 -4.02 0.85
N LYS A 32 -31.86 -3.50 -0.17
CA LYS A 32 -31.98 -2.06 -0.38
C LYS A 32 -33.01 -1.48 0.58
N TYR A 33 -32.67 -0.37 1.22
CA TYR A 33 -33.61 0.40 2.05
C TYR A 33 -33.41 1.89 1.79
N ALA A 34 -34.50 2.65 1.84
CA ALA A 34 -34.44 4.11 1.79
C ALA A 34 -34.17 4.65 3.20
N ARG A 35 -33.08 5.39 3.36
CA ARG A 35 -32.73 6.04 4.62
C ARG A 35 -33.16 7.51 4.57
N ALA A 36 -33.88 7.97 5.57
CA ALA A 36 -34.14 9.39 5.74
C ALA A 36 -32.83 10.19 5.86
N GLU A 37 -32.85 11.44 5.40
CA GLU A 37 -31.72 12.34 5.51
C GLU A 37 -31.36 12.57 6.99
N ARG A 38 -30.08 12.79 7.28
CA ARG A 38 -29.65 13.03 8.66
C ARG A 38 -30.17 14.39 9.11
N VAL A 39 -30.87 14.42 10.24
CA VAL A 39 -31.35 15.66 10.87
C VAL A 39 -30.19 16.49 11.45
N ALA A 40 -29.09 15.82 11.86
CA ALA A 40 -27.92 16.48 12.41
C ALA A 40 -26.63 15.68 12.18
N GLY A 41 -25.51 16.40 12.16
CA GLY A 41 -24.15 15.87 12.10
C GLY A 41 -23.60 15.68 10.68
N ASP A 42 -22.28 15.78 10.56
CA ASP A 42 -21.58 15.65 9.28
C ASP A 42 -21.39 14.20 8.85
N SER A 43 -21.28 14.00 7.53
CA SER A 43 -20.88 12.71 6.99
C SER A 43 -19.49 12.33 7.52
N LYS A 44 -19.42 11.18 8.20
CA LYS A 44 -18.14 10.55 8.54
C LYS A 44 -17.39 10.07 7.29
N PHE A 45 -18.05 9.97 6.14
CA PHE A 45 -17.51 9.56 4.85
C PHE A 45 -17.37 10.79 3.94
N ASN A 46 -16.20 11.42 3.97
CA ASN A 46 -15.81 12.42 2.97
C ASN A 46 -14.95 11.75 1.88
N GLY A 47 -14.75 12.43 0.75
CA GLY A 47 -13.97 11.89 -0.37
C GLY A 47 -12.56 11.43 0.03
N TRP A 48 -11.90 12.17 0.94
CA TRP A 48 -10.58 11.82 1.44
C TRP A 48 -10.54 10.52 2.25
N LYS A 49 -11.53 10.31 3.14
CA LYS A 49 -11.65 9.07 3.91
C LYS A 49 -12.00 7.89 3.02
N LEU A 50 -12.79 8.09 1.96
CA LEU A 50 -13.07 7.06 0.94
C LEU A 50 -11.79 6.67 0.18
N TRP A 51 -10.98 7.65 -0.20
CA TRP A 51 -9.68 7.41 -0.83
C TRP A 51 -8.73 6.63 0.07
N ASN A 52 -8.58 7.04 1.34
CA ASN A 52 -7.77 6.30 2.30
C ASN A 52 -8.28 4.87 2.52
N LEU A 53 -9.60 4.69 2.57
CA LEU A 53 -10.20 3.36 2.70
C LEU A 53 -9.91 2.46 1.49
N ALA A 54 -9.86 3.03 0.28
CA ALA A 54 -9.48 2.30 -0.92
C ALA A 54 -7.99 1.92 -0.92
N LEU A 55 -7.11 2.85 -0.54
CA LEU A 55 -5.67 2.59 -0.39
C LEU A 55 -5.39 1.50 0.64
N GLU A 56 -6.09 1.53 1.77
CA GLU A 56 -6.02 0.50 2.81
C GLU A 56 -6.46 -0.87 2.28
N GLY A 57 -7.55 -0.93 1.49
CA GLY A 57 -7.98 -2.15 0.83
C GLY A 57 -6.92 -2.74 -0.11
N ILE A 58 -6.35 -1.92 -1.01
CA ILE A 58 -5.34 -2.36 -1.99
C ILE A 58 -4.07 -2.87 -1.29
N THR A 59 -3.58 -2.14 -0.28
CA THR A 59 -2.34 -2.49 0.44
C THR A 59 -2.51 -3.66 1.41
N SER A 60 -3.73 -3.96 1.85
CA SER A 60 -3.98 -5.08 2.79
C SER A 60 -4.23 -6.40 2.08
N PHE A 61 -4.85 -6.38 0.89
CA PHE A 61 -5.25 -7.60 0.16
C PHE A 61 -4.43 -7.85 -1.11
N SER A 62 -3.44 -7.01 -1.44
CA SER A 62 -2.66 -7.16 -2.65
C SER A 62 -1.22 -6.67 -2.48
N THR A 63 -0.30 -7.29 -3.22
CA THR A 63 1.09 -6.83 -3.39
C THR A 63 1.24 -5.96 -4.64
N PHE A 64 0.14 -5.53 -5.25
CA PHE A 64 0.13 -4.82 -6.52
C PHE A 64 0.97 -3.52 -6.51
N PRO A 65 0.82 -2.61 -5.52
CA PRO A 65 1.69 -1.42 -5.42
C PRO A 65 3.18 -1.76 -5.38
N LEU A 66 3.55 -2.81 -4.65
CA LEU A 66 4.94 -3.25 -4.54
C LEU A 66 5.48 -3.74 -5.89
N ARG A 67 4.68 -4.53 -6.62
CA ARG A 67 5.06 -5.05 -7.95
C ARG A 67 5.19 -3.94 -8.99
N ILE A 68 4.27 -2.97 -9.01
CA ILE A 68 4.39 -1.81 -9.90
C ILE A 68 5.73 -1.11 -9.68
N TRP A 69 6.10 -0.90 -8.42
CA TRP A 69 7.34 -0.21 -8.11
C TRP A 69 8.58 -0.99 -8.56
N THR A 70 8.55 -2.32 -8.46
CA THR A 70 9.61 -3.17 -9.01
C THR A 70 9.75 -2.98 -10.53
N TYR A 71 8.65 -2.95 -11.28
CA TYR A 71 8.70 -2.76 -12.73
C TYR A 71 9.18 -1.36 -13.12
N ILE A 72 8.76 -0.32 -12.40
CA ILE A 72 9.25 1.05 -12.60
C ILE A 72 10.75 1.11 -12.35
N GLY A 73 11.22 0.52 -11.25
CA GLY A 73 12.65 0.45 -10.92
C GLY A 73 13.47 -0.26 -12.00
N LEU A 74 12.98 -1.39 -12.52
CA LEU A 74 13.63 -2.13 -13.61
C LEU A 74 13.67 -1.32 -14.91
N ALA A 75 12.57 -0.64 -15.27
CA ALA A 75 12.52 0.19 -16.46
C ALA A 75 13.52 1.35 -16.38
N VAL A 76 13.58 2.05 -15.24
CA VAL A 76 14.52 3.15 -15.02
C VAL A 76 15.97 2.66 -15.00
N ALA A 77 16.25 1.51 -14.37
CA ALA A 77 17.57 0.90 -14.42
C ALA A 77 17.98 0.52 -15.85
N GLY A 78 17.07 -0.02 -16.65
CA GLY A 78 17.30 -0.34 -18.06
C GLY A 78 17.63 0.89 -18.91
N VAL A 79 16.86 1.98 -18.75
CA VAL A 79 17.12 3.24 -19.45
C VAL A 79 18.46 3.85 -19.01
N ALA A 80 18.76 3.86 -17.72
CA ALA A 80 20.02 4.36 -17.19
C ALA A 80 21.22 3.55 -17.69
N PHE A 81 21.09 2.23 -17.78
CA PHE A 81 22.13 1.34 -18.31
C PHE A 81 22.40 1.61 -19.80
N LEU A 82 21.34 1.71 -20.63
CA LEU A 82 21.49 2.01 -22.05
C LEU A 82 22.12 3.40 -22.28
N TYR A 83 21.68 4.40 -21.52
CA TYR A 83 22.25 5.74 -21.60
C TYR A 83 23.71 5.78 -21.16
N GLY A 84 24.05 5.08 -20.07
CA GLY A 84 25.42 4.93 -19.59
C GLY A 84 26.33 4.23 -20.61
N ALA A 85 25.85 3.14 -21.23
CA ALA A 85 26.58 2.43 -22.28
C ALA A 85 26.85 3.34 -23.49
N TRP A 86 25.82 4.06 -23.96
CA TRP A 86 25.96 5.02 -25.06
C TRP A 86 26.99 6.12 -24.75
N MET A 87 26.94 6.69 -23.54
CA MET A 87 27.89 7.72 -23.11
C MET A 87 29.34 7.21 -23.04
N ILE A 88 29.55 5.95 -22.64
CA ILE A 88 30.87 5.31 -22.64
C ILE A 88 31.40 5.17 -24.07
N PHE A 89 30.57 4.67 -25.01
CA PHE A 89 30.96 4.55 -26.41
C PHE A 89 31.29 5.91 -27.05
N ASP A 90 30.46 6.92 -26.80
CA ASP A 90 30.65 8.28 -27.30
C ASP A 90 31.96 8.89 -26.78
N THR A 91 32.24 8.73 -25.48
CA THR A 91 33.47 9.22 -24.84
C THR A 91 34.73 8.54 -25.40
N LEU A 92 34.69 7.23 -25.66
CA LEU A 92 35.80 6.48 -26.24
C LEU A 92 36.09 6.86 -27.70
N ALA A 93 35.05 7.23 -28.47
CA ALA A 93 35.17 7.53 -29.89
C ALA A 93 35.52 8.99 -30.21
N PHE A 94 34.97 9.96 -29.48
CA PHE A 94 35.03 11.39 -29.87
C PHE A 94 35.71 12.30 -28.83
N GLY A 95 36.01 11.80 -27.62
CA GLY A 95 36.54 12.61 -26.54
C GLY A 95 35.50 13.58 -25.93
N ASN A 96 35.65 13.91 -24.66
CA ASN A 96 34.57 14.50 -23.85
C ASN A 96 34.60 16.04 -23.85
N ALA A 97 33.61 16.70 -24.47
CA ALA A 97 33.70 18.12 -24.79
C ALA A 97 33.17 19.12 -23.73
N VAL A 98 32.14 18.85 -22.91
CA VAL A 98 31.54 19.89 -22.04
C VAL A 98 30.84 19.37 -20.76
N ARG A 99 30.84 20.21 -19.71
CA ARG A 99 30.30 20.06 -18.33
C ARG A 99 28.88 19.48 -18.23
N GLY A 100 28.80 18.22 -17.78
CA GLY A 100 27.56 17.48 -17.47
C GLY A 100 26.91 17.76 -16.11
N TYR A 101 27.15 18.92 -15.47
CA TYR A 101 26.63 19.19 -14.12
C TYR A 101 25.08 19.23 -14.04
N PRO A 102 24.35 19.90 -14.95
CA PRO A 102 22.89 19.91 -14.89
C PRO A 102 22.27 18.52 -15.12
N SER A 103 22.78 17.76 -16.08
CA SER A 103 22.30 16.39 -16.37
C SER A 103 22.65 15.40 -15.25
N LEU A 104 23.83 15.53 -14.62
CA LEU A 104 24.20 14.76 -13.42
C LEU A 104 23.25 15.05 -12.26
N LEU A 105 23.01 16.33 -11.97
CA LEU A 105 22.20 16.74 -10.82
C LEU A 105 20.75 16.27 -10.99
N VAL A 106 20.17 16.44 -12.19
CA VAL A 106 18.83 15.93 -12.50
C VAL A 106 18.78 14.40 -12.39
N SER A 107 19.79 13.68 -12.90
CA SER A 107 19.83 12.21 -12.82
C SER A 107 19.91 11.72 -11.37
N ILE A 108 20.75 12.34 -10.54
CA ILE A 108 20.91 12.00 -9.12
C ILE A 108 19.62 12.30 -8.36
N LEU A 109 19.01 13.46 -8.55
CA LEU A 109 17.75 13.82 -7.89
C LEU A 109 16.59 12.91 -8.33
N PHE A 110 16.52 12.56 -9.61
CA PHE A 110 15.51 11.66 -10.15
C PHE A 110 15.67 10.24 -9.56
N LEU A 111 16.88 9.70 -9.59
CA LEU A 111 17.18 8.39 -8.99
C LEU A 111 16.98 8.41 -7.46
N GLY A 112 17.34 9.49 -6.78
CA GLY A 112 17.10 9.65 -5.34
C GLY A 112 15.60 9.71 -5.02
N GLY A 113 14.82 10.47 -5.79
CA GLY A 113 13.37 10.56 -5.63
C GLY A 113 12.68 9.20 -5.83
N ILE A 114 13.06 8.46 -6.87
CA ILE A 114 12.48 7.12 -7.13
C ILE A 114 12.90 6.11 -6.04
N GLN A 115 14.12 6.19 -5.53
CA GLN A 115 14.55 5.34 -4.42
C GLN A 115 13.74 5.63 -3.15
N LEU A 116 13.54 6.92 -2.80
CA LEU A 116 12.78 7.32 -1.62
C LEU A 116 11.31 6.86 -1.69
N ILE A 117 10.66 6.99 -2.85
CA ILE A 117 9.30 6.47 -3.04
C ILE A 117 9.28 4.94 -2.85
N GLY A 118 10.27 4.23 -3.38
CA GLY A 118 10.39 2.78 -3.20
C GLY A 118 10.58 2.34 -1.76
N ILE A 119 11.42 3.06 -1.01
CA ILE A 119 11.60 2.85 0.42
C ILE A 119 10.29 3.14 1.17
N GLY A 120 9.54 4.17 0.78
CA GLY A 120 8.23 4.46 1.35
C GLY A 120 7.23 3.31 1.16
N VAL A 121 7.14 2.77 -0.06
CA VAL A 121 6.28 1.59 -0.33
C VAL A 121 6.75 0.38 0.47
N LEU A 122 8.05 0.09 0.50
CA LEU A 122 8.59 -1.01 1.32
C LEU A 122 8.29 -0.84 2.80
N GLY A 123 8.45 0.38 3.34
CA GLY A 123 8.17 0.73 4.73
C GLY A 123 6.72 0.47 5.12
N GLU A 124 5.77 0.76 4.23
CA GLU A 124 4.34 0.48 4.44
C GLU A 124 4.08 -1.03 4.61
N TYR A 125 4.67 -1.87 3.76
CA TYR A 125 4.51 -3.34 3.86
C TYR A 125 5.26 -3.90 5.06
N ILE A 126 6.47 -3.41 5.36
CA ILE A 126 7.21 -3.81 6.57
C ILE A 126 6.43 -3.44 7.83
N GLY A 127 5.81 -2.26 7.88
CA GLY A 127 4.95 -1.84 8.99
C GLY A 127 3.76 -2.79 9.20
N ARG A 128 3.14 -3.24 8.11
CA ARG A 128 2.05 -4.23 8.15
C ARG A 128 2.52 -5.58 8.65
N ILE A 129 3.66 -6.07 8.16
CA ILE A 129 4.29 -7.30 8.65
C ILE A 129 4.61 -7.18 10.15
N TYR A 130 5.14 -6.05 10.58
CA TYR A 130 5.43 -5.78 11.98
C TYR A 130 4.18 -5.80 12.86
N ILE A 131 3.06 -5.22 12.41
CA ILE A 131 1.78 -5.27 13.13
C ILE A 131 1.29 -6.71 13.25
N GLU A 132 1.41 -7.49 12.17
CA GLU A 132 0.97 -8.89 12.12
C GLU A 132 1.80 -9.80 13.03
N THR A 133 3.11 -9.63 13.02
CA THR A 133 4.07 -10.44 13.81
C THR A 133 4.12 -10.08 15.30
N LYS A 134 3.67 -8.88 15.70
CA LYS A 134 3.73 -8.40 17.10
C LYS A 134 3.00 -9.29 18.12
N ALA A 135 2.11 -10.18 17.68
CA ALA A 135 1.38 -11.14 18.54
C ALA A 135 0.52 -10.54 19.70
N ARG A 136 0.52 -9.22 19.94
CA ARG A 136 -0.33 -8.50 20.91
C ARG A 136 -1.84 -8.76 20.75
N PRO A 137 -2.59 -9.15 21.79
CA PRO A 137 -4.04 -9.35 21.68
C PRO A 137 -4.78 -8.04 21.34
N LYS A 138 -5.87 -8.15 20.55
CA LYS A 138 -6.67 -6.99 20.08
C LYS A 138 -7.31 -6.20 21.22
N TYR A 139 -7.69 -6.90 22.30
CA TYR A 139 -8.26 -6.31 23.50
C TYR A 139 -7.92 -7.20 24.70
N ILE A 140 -7.92 -6.61 25.89
CA ILE A 140 -7.81 -7.33 27.16
C ILE A 140 -9.16 -7.16 27.86
N ILE A 141 -9.80 -8.29 28.19
CA ILE A 141 -11.08 -8.27 28.90
C ILE A 141 -10.81 -7.94 30.37
N LYS A 142 -11.37 -6.84 30.86
CA LYS A 142 -11.43 -6.59 32.31
C LYS A 142 -12.40 -7.59 32.93
N LYS A 143 -12.02 -8.23 34.04
CA LYS A 143 -12.86 -9.20 34.77
C LYS A 143 -14.33 -8.76 34.77
N VAL A 144 -15.16 -9.53 34.08
CA VAL A 144 -16.60 -9.31 34.06
C VAL A 144 -17.11 -9.78 35.42
N GLY A 145 -17.63 -8.85 36.22
CA GLY A 145 -18.33 -9.22 37.45
C GLY A 145 -19.53 -10.08 37.08
N GLN A 146 -19.64 -11.27 37.66
CA GLN A 146 -20.85 -12.07 37.49
C GLN A 146 -22.00 -11.30 38.12
N ILE A 147 -22.92 -10.84 37.27
CA ILE A 147 -24.25 -10.41 37.72
C ILE A 147 -24.90 -11.69 38.22
N LYS A 148 -25.09 -11.78 39.54
CA LYS A 148 -25.86 -12.84 40.19
C LYS A 148 -27.33 -12.72 39.80
#